data_AF-I2NPF9-F1
#
_entry.id   AF-I2NPF9-F1
#
_cell.length_a   1.000
_cell.length_b   1.000
_cell.length_c   1.000
_cell.angle_alpha   90.00
_cell.angle_beta   90.00
_cell.angle_gamma   90.00
#
_symmetry.space_group_name_H-M   'P 1'
#
loop_
_entity.id
_entity.type
_entity.pdbx_description
1 polymer ?
#
loop_
_entity_poly.entity_id
_entity_poly.type
_entity_poly.pdbx_seq_one_letter_code
_entity_poly.pdbx_strand_id
1 'polypeptide(L)' 'MQQYNLTIEANARPETLERLLRVVRHRGFEVLDLNAQKSQQTLILNLRLQSIRPISLLTTQLEKLFDVTKITS' A
#
# COMPACT_ATOMS: atom_id res chain seq x y z
N MET A 1 -10.10 16.68 2.84
CA MET A 1 -9.37 15.40 2.96
C MET A 1 -10.17 14.35 2.21
N GLN A 2 -9.53 13.56 1.36
CA GLN A 2 -10.18 12.48 0.61
C GLN A 2 -9.74 11.13 1.18
N GLN A 3 -10.66 10.17 1.14
CA GLN A 3 -10.41 8.80 1.53
C GLN A 3 -10.22 7.94 0.28
N TYR A 4 -9.33 6.96 0.39
CA TYR A 4 -8.97 6.06 -0.69
C TYR A 4 -8.90 4.65 -0.14
N ASN A 5 -9.43 3.69 -0.88
CA ASN A 5 -9.29 2.28 -0.57
C ASN A 5 -8.29 1.70 -1.57
N LEU A 6 -7.31 0.97 -1.06
CA LEU A 6 -6.24 0.38 -1.86
C LEU A 6 -6.09 -1.07 -1.51
N THR A 7 -6.16 -1.92 -2.52
CA THR A 7 -5.77 -3.31 -2.43
C THR A 7 -4.45 -3.49 -3.15
N ILE A 8 -3.43 -3.97 -2.43
CA ILE A 8 -2.08 -4.19 -2.94
C ILE A 8 -1.79 -5.67 -2.82
N GLU A 9 -1.42 -6.29 -3.93
CA GLU A 9 -0.86 -7.64 -3.98
C GLU A 9 0.65 -7.50 -4.17
N ALA A 10 1.41 -8.16 -3.31
CA ALA A 10 2.86 -8.11 -3.32
C ALA A 10 3.47 -9.47 -2.94
N ASN A 11 4.76 -9.65 -3.20
CA ASN A 11 5.52 -10.80 -2.76
C ASN A 11 5.69 -10.78 -1.23
N ALA A 12 5.44 -11.91 -0.58
CA ALA A 12 5.40 -12.06 0.87
C ALA A 12 6.80 -12.14 1.50
N ARG A 13 7.58 -11.06 1.36
CA ARG A 13 8.84 -10.88 2.07
C ARG A 13 8.58 -10.18 3.41
N PRO A 14 9.40 -10.45 4.45
CA PRO A 14 9.26 -9.82 5.75
C PRO A 14 9.31 -8.28 5.67
N GLU A 15 10.15 -7.72 4.79
CA GLU A 15 10.31 -6.27 4.64
C GLU A 15 9.19 -5.58 3.81
N THR A 16 8.39 -6.32 3.04
CA THR A 16 7.42 -5.75 2.10
C THR A 16 6.38 -4.89 2.82
N LEU A 17 5.78 -5.41 3.89
CA LEU A 17 4.75 -4.70 4.66
C LEU A 17 5.30 -3.40 5.25
N GLU A 18 6.47 -3.46 5.88
CA GLU A 18 7.13 -2.30 6.48
C GLU A 18 7.47 -1.24 5.42
N ARG A 19 7.98 -1.67 4.27
CA ARG A 19 8.33 -0.79 3.15
C ARG A 19 7.10 -0.10 2.58
N LEU A 20 6.00 -0.83 2.38
CA LEU A 20 4.73 -0.26 1.92
C LEU A 20 4.22 0.80 2.89
N LEU A 21 4.13 0.47 4.17
CA LEU A 21 3.70 1.41 5.22
C LEU A 21 4.59 2.64 5.32
N ARG A 22 5.91 2.45 5.19
CA ARG A 22 6.88 3.55 5.18
C ARG A 22 6.65 4.49 4.01
N VAL A 23 6.38 3.97 2.81
CA VAL A 23 6.08 4.79 1.62
C VAL A 23 4.78 5.55 1.81
N VAL A 24 3.72 4.89 2.28
CA VAL A 24 2.42 5.52 2.56
C VAL A 24 2.59 6.71 3.51
N ARG A 25 3.22 6.48 4.65
CA ARG A 25 3.48 7.52 5.65
C ARG A 25 4.38 8.65 5.10
N HIS A 26 5.47 8.31 4.41
CA HIS A 26 6.41 9.29 3.89
C HIS A 26 5.80 10.18 2.79
N ARG A 27 4.74 9.69 2.12
CA ARG A 27 3.99 10.45 1.12
C ARG A 27 2.88 11.33 1.71
N GLY A 28 2.73 11.34 3.04
CA GLY A 28 1.72 12.13 3.73
C GLY A 28 0.31 11.56 3.62
N PHE A 29 0.21 10.23 3.50
CA PHE A 29 -1.05 9.50 3.60
C PHE A 29 -1.16 8.93 5.01
N GLU A 30 -2.32 9.12 5.62
CA GLU A 30 -2.66 8.53 6.91
C GLU A 30 -3.39 7.20 6.67
N VAL A 31 -3.06 6.18 7.47
CA VAL A 31 -3.72 4.87 7.39
C VAL A 31 -4.85 4.85 8.40
N LEU A 32 -6.09 4.76 7.92
CA LEU A 32 -7.28 4.65 8.76
C LEU A 32 -7.58 3.20 9.14
N ASP A 33 -7.41 2.29 8.19
CA ASP A 33 -7.67 0.87 8.35
C ASP A 33 -6.64 0.07 7.56
N LEU A 34 -6.18 -1.04 8.14
CA LEU A 34 -5.22 -1.93 7.53
C LEU A 34 -5.63 -3.37 7.80
N ASN A 35 -5.77 -4.13 6.72
CA ASN A 35 -5.90 -5.57 6.76
C ASN A 35 -4.81 -6.18 5.87
N ALA A 36 -3.93 -6.99 6.47
CA ALA A 36 -2.86 -7.67 5.74
C ALA A 36 -3.05 -9.18 5.89
N GLN A 37 -3.08 -9.87 4.75
CA GLN A 37 -3.24 -11.31 4.69
C GLN A 37 -2.08 -11.90 3.89
N LYS A 38 -1.26 -12.73 4.56
CA LYS A 38 -0.16 -13.45 3.92
C LYS A 38 -0.62 -14.86 3.58
N SER A 39 -0.52 -15.24 2.31
CA SER A 39 -0.77 -16.61 1.84
C SER A 39 0.45 -17.11 1.07
N GLN A 40 1.17 -18.08 1.65
CA GLN A 40 2.39 -18.67 1.10
C GLN A 40 3.43 -17.61 0.68
N GLN A 41 3.48 -17.28 -0.61
CA GLN A 41 4.43 -16.36 -1.23
C GLN A 41 3.80 -15.00 -1.61
N THR A 42 2.51 -14.82 -1.38
CA THR A 42 1.76 -13.60 -1.70
C THR A 42 1.27 -12.91 -0.43
N LEU A 43 1.39 -11.59 -0.40
CA LEU A 43 0.88 -10.71 0.63
C LEU A 43 -0.18 -9.82 0.00
N ILE A 44 -1.40 -9.90 0.51
CA ILE A 44 -2.52 -9.04 0.11
C ILE A 44 -2.73 -8.03 1.22
N LEU A 45 -2.64 -6.74 0.90
CA LEU A 45 -2.92 -5.65 1.82
C LEU A 45 -4.13 -4.88 1.34
N ASN A 46 -5.12 -4.73 2.20
CA ASN A 46 -6.21 -3.80 2.03
C ASN A 46 -5.98 -2.63 2.98
N LEU A 47 -5.90 -1.43 2.41
CA LEU A 47 -5.60 -0.19 3.12
C LEU A 47 -6.74 0.78 2.89
N ARG A 48 -7.28 1.37 3.95
CA ARG A 48 -8.02 2.63 3.84
C ARG A 48 -7.12 3.76 4.24
N LEU A 49 -6.92 4.69 3.32
CA LEU A 49 -6.03 5.81 3.46
C LEU A 49 -6.81 7.11 3.43
N GLN A 50 -6.29 8.12 4.12
CA GLN A 50 -6.80 9.48 4.07
C GLN A 50 -5.66 10.44 3.76
N SER A 51 -5.88 11.35 2.81
CA SER A 51 -4.91 12.40 2.53
C SER A 51 -5.54 13.62 1.87
N ILE A 52 -4.75 14.69 1.75
CA ILE A 52 -5.08 15.86 0.91
C ILE A 52 -4.48 15.75 -0.50
N ARG A 53 -3.64 14.72 -0.73
CA ARG A 53 -2.86 14.55 -1.96
C ARG A 53 -3.53 13.52 -2.87
N PRO A 54 -3.36 13.62 -4.19
CA PRO A 54 -3.92 12.65 -5.12
C PRO A 54 -3.27 11.27 -4.94
N ILE A 55 -4.10 10.22 -4.97
CA ILE A 55 -3.68 8.83 -4.80
C ILE A 55 -2.66 8.37 -5.84
N SER A 56 -2.65 8.97 -7.03
CA SER A 56 -1.65 8.69 -8.09
C SER A 56 -0.21 8.86 -7.61
N LEU A 57 0.07 9.81 -6.71
CA LEU A 57 1.42 9.98 -6.16
C LEU A 57 1.87 8.79 -5.32
N LEU A 58 0.91 8.13 -4.66
CA LEU A 58 1.16 6.94 -3.89
C LEU A 58 1.29 5.73 -4.81
N THR A 59 0.34 5.51 -5.73
CA THR A 59 0.36 4.36 -6.64
C THR A 59 1.62 4.33 -7.49
N THR A 60 2.03 5.45 -8.11
CA THR A 60 3.28 5.54 -8.88
C THR A 60 4.52 5.21 -8.06
N GLN A 61 4.49 5.41 -6.74
CA GLN A 61 5.60 5.08 -5.86
C GLN A 61 5.61 3.63 -5.41
N LEU A 62 4.42 3.06 -5.23
CA LEU A 62 4.23 1.66 -4.91
C LEU A 62 4.55 0.77 -6.13
N GLU A 63 4.22 1.21 -7.35
CA GLU A 63 4.57 0.52 -8.60
C GLU A 63 6.09 0.40 -8.84
N LYS A 64 6.89 1.29 -8.25
CA LYS A 64 8.36 1.22 -8.31
C LYS A 64 8.94 0.17 -7.38
N LEU A 65 8.13 -0.43 -6.50
CA LEU A 65 8.57 -1.50 -5.62
C LEU A 65 8.54 -2.80 -6.40
N PHE A 66 9.71 -3.43 -6.59
CA PHE A 66 9.81 -4.75 -7.23
C PHE A 66 8.95 -5.82 -6.55
N ASP A 67 8.66 -5.63 -5.26
CA ASP A 67 7.85 -6.56 -4.49
C ASP A 67 6.36 -6.48 -4.83
N VAL A 68 5.87 -5.34 -5.36
CA VAL A 68 4.45 -5.13 -5.67
C VAL A 68 4.13 -5.74 -7.02
N THR A 69 3.17 -6.66 -7.05
CA THR A 69 2.70 -7.33 -8.27
C THR A 69 1.44 -6.67 -8.83
N LYS A 70 0.56 -6.15 -7.96
CA LYS A 70 -0.69 -5.52 -8.41
C LYS A 70 -1.20 -4.49 -7.41
N ILE A 71 -1.80 -3.42 -7.94
CA ILE A 71 -2.44 -2.36 -7.16
C ILE A 71 -3.84 -2.14 -7.73
N THR A 72 -4.83 -2.01 -6.86
CA THR A 72 -6.22 -1.71 -7.20
C THR A 72 -6.71 -0.61 -6.26
N SER A 73 -7.32 0.45 -6.79
CA SER A 73 -7.81 1.63 -6.05
C SER A 73 -9.29 1.85 -6.31
#